data_AF-A0A7J6HPN3-F1
#
_entry.id   AF-A0A7J6HPN3-F1
#
_cell.length_a   1.000
_cell.length_b   1.000
_cell.length_c   1.000
_cell.angle_alpha   90.00
_cell.angle_beta   90.00
_cell.angle_gamma   90.00
#
_symmetry.space_group_name_H-M   'P 1'
#
loop_
_entity.id
_entity.type
_entity.pdbx_description
1 polymer ?
#
loop_
_entity_poly.entity_id
_entity_poly.type
_entity_poly.pdbx_seq_one_letter_code
_entity_poly.pdbx_strand_id
1 'polypeptide(L)'
;MTDAERRLIASALLDLSNERFVLLSEACIPLFNFTNTYNYFINTKLNFVQLFDDPGREGQGRYSSEMSPQISLSNWRKGSQWFASNRKLAVEIRKTQIEVLHGLIGPKVGKPIQEHLEKRMFQKKFWIR
;
A
#
# COMPACT_ATOMS: atom_id res chain seq x y z
N MET A 1 6.90 -1.90 7.54
CA MET A 1 7.32 -0.56 7.05
C MET A 1 8.61 -0.16 7.75
N THR A 2 9.65 0.17 6.99
CA THR A 2 10.96 0.58 7.55
C THR A 2 10.91 2.03 8.10
N ASP A 3 11.89 2.42 8.91
CA ASP A 3 12.00 3.80 9.41
C ASP A 3 12.17 4.82 8.27
N ALA A 4 12.87 4.42 7.20
CA ALA A 4 13.06 5.24 6.00
C ALA A 4 11.73 5.57 5.31
N GLU A 5 10.85 4.59 5.12
CA GLU A 5 9.52 4.81 4.54
C GLU A 5 8.68 5.78 5.38
N ARG A 6 8.72 5.66 6.72
CA ARG A 6 7.99 6.57 7.61
C ARG A 6 8.49 8.01 7.48
N ARG A 7 9.81 8.20 7.43
CA ARG A 7 10.43 9.52 7.23
C ARG A 7 10.07 10.12 5.88
N LEU A 8 10.02 9.30 4.82
CA LEU A 8 9.61 9.74 3.49
C LEU A 8 8.17 10.25 3.48
N ILE A 9 7.24 9.50 4.08
CA ILE A 9 5.83 9.91 4.20
C ILE A 9 5.72 11.17 5.06
N ALA A 10 6.42 11.24 6.18
CA ALA A 10 6.42 12.39 7.06
C ALA A 10 6.90 13.66 6.34
N SER A 11 7.97 13.56 5.55
CA SER A 11 8.49 14.66 4.74
C SER A 11 7.49 15.10 3.68
N ALA A 12 6.86 14.16 2.96
CA ALA A 12 5.87 14.47 1.94
C ALA A 12 4.60 15.11 2.52
N LEU A 13 4.24 14.78 3.77
CA LEU A 13 3.10 15.37 4.48
C LEU A 13 3.34 16.82 4.93
N LEU A 14 4.58 17.32 4.94
CA LEU A 14 4.86 18.72 5.25
C LEU A 14 4.27 19.67 4.20
N ASP A 15 4.20 19.22 2.95
CA ASP A 15 3.50 19.94 1.90
C ASP A 15 1.99 19.64 1.98
N LEU A 16 1.19 20.70 2.17
CA LEU A 16 -0.27 20.61 2.25
C LEU A 16 -0.91 20.34 0.88
N SER A 17 -0.22 20.61 -0.23
CA SER A 17 -0.72 20.36 -1.59
C SER A 17 -0.66 18.88 -1.99
N ASN A 18 0.10 18.06 -1.24
CA ASN A 18 0.16 16.62 -1.46
C ASN A 18 -1.10 15.92 -0.95
N GLU A 19 -1.96 15.53 -1.90
CA GLU A 19 -3.21 14.79 -1.64
C GLU A 19 -3.08 13.27 -1.84
N ARG A 20 -2.10 12.83 -2.64
CA ARG A 20 -1.86 11.43 -2.99
C ARG A 20 -0.44 11.01 -2.68
N PHE A 21 -0.30 9.83 -2.09
CA PHE A 21 0.96 9.27 -1.64
C PHE A 21 1.09 7.88 -2.26
N VAL A 22 2.13 7.67 -3.05
CA VAL A 22 2.43 6.39 -3.69
C VAL A 22 3.85 6.01 -3.32
N LEU A 23 4.05 4.82 -2.76
CA LEU A 23 5.38 4.31 -2.45
C LEU A 23 5.89 3.48 -3.62
N LEU A 24 6.99 3.93 -4.23
CA LEU A 24 7.66 3.26 -5.34
C LEU A 24 9.13 3.00 -4.98
N SER A 25 9.71 2.01 -5.63
CA SER A 25 11.16 1.76 -5.59
C SER A 25 11.79 2.15 -6.92
N GLU A 26 13.11 2.23 -6.98
CA GLU A 26 13.86 2.47 -8.23
C GLU A 26 13.62 1.40 -9.30
N ALA A 27 13.08 0.24 -8.92
CA ALA A 27 12.74 -0.84 -9.84
C ALA A 27 11.33 -0.70 -10.47
N CYS A 28 10.53 0.29 -10.05
CA CYS A 28 9.19 0.50 -10.58
C CYS A 28 9.23 1.17 -11.95
N ILE A 29 8.47 0.63 -12.91
CA ILE A 29 8.40 1.15 -14.28
C ILE A 29 6.96 1.59 -14.56
N PRO A 30 6.73 2.85 -15.00
CA PRO A 30 5.39 3.31 -15.32
C PRO A 30 4.86 2.59 -16.56
N LEU A 31 3.68 1.98 -16.45
CA LEU A 31 2.99 1.38 -17.60
C LEU A 31 2.16 2.41 -18.40
N PHE A 32 1.85 3.55 -17.77
CA PHE A 32 1.06 4.63 -18.36
C PHE A 32 1.82 5.94 -18.19
N ASN A 33 1.54 6.91 -19.06
CA ASN A 33 2.13 8.24 -18.95
C ASN A 33 1.68 8.96 -17.66
N PHE A 34 2.38 10.04 -17.32
CA PHE A 34 2.12 10.80 -16.10
C PHE A 34 0.70 11.37 -16.08
N THR A 35 0.24 11.99 -17.17
CA THR A 35 -1.10 12.62 -17.23
C THR A 35 -2.21 11.63 -16.91
N ASN A 36 -2.17 10.43 -17.49
CA ASN A 36 -3.16 9.38 -17.23
C ASN A 36 -3.10 8.91 -15.78
N THR A 37 -1.89 8.68 -15.27
CA THR A 37 -1.66 8.21 -13.90
C THR A 37 -2.11 9.25 -12.87
N TYR A 38 -1.73 10.52 -13.07
CA TYR A 38 -2.11 11.64 -12.23
C TYR A 38 -3.63 11.83 -12.22
N ASN A 39 -4.26 11.89 -13.40
CA ASN A 39 -5.71 12.04 -13.52
C ASN A 39 -6.46 10.89 -12.86
N TYR A 40 -5.93 9.66 -12.93
CA TYR A 40 -6.53 8.53 -12.23
C TYR A 40 -6.46 8.70 -10.70
N PHE A 41 -5.27 9.00 -10.17
CA PHE A 41 -5.07 9.09 -8.72
C PHE A 41 -5.76 10.30 -8.10
N ILE A 42 -5.77 11.46 -8.76
CA ILE A 42 -6.38 12.66 -8.19
C ILE A 42 -7.91 12.52 -8.11
N ASN A 43 -8.53 11.85 -9.09
CA ASN A 43 -9.99 11.73 -9.20
C ASN A 43 -10.59 10.52 -8.45
N THR A 44 -9.81 9.49 -8.13
CA THR A 44 -10.34 8.30 -7.43
C THR A 44 -10.54 8.52 -5.93
N LYS A 45 -11.67 8.13 -5.35
CA LYS A 45 -11.86 8.20 -3.87
C LYS A 45 -11.21 7.02 -3.12
N LEU A 46 -10.59 6.09 -3.85
CA LEU A 46 -10.06 4.85 -3.32
C LEU A 46 -8.60 4.98 -2.85
N ASN A 47 -8.22 4.04 -1.98
CA ASN A 47 -6.85 3.74 -1.62
C ASN A 47 -6.55 2.33 -2.16
N PHE A 48 -5.29 2.07 -2.49
CA PHE A 48 -4.84 0.83 -3.10
C PHE A 48 -3.73 0.22 -2.26
N VAL A 49 -3.93 -1.03 -1.90
CA VAL A 49 -2.95 -1.88 -1.24
C VAL A 49 -3.10 -3.28 -1.82
N GLN A 50 -2.03 -4.04 -1.84
CA GLN A 50 -2.12 -5.46 -2.19
C GLN A 50 -2.21 -6.28 -0.91
N LEU A 51 -3.25 -7.10 -0.81
CA LEU A 51 -3.50 -7.98 0.34
C LEU A 51 -3.92 -9.35 -0.17
N PHE A 52 -3.37 -10.39 0.43
CA PHE A 52 -3.72 -11.78 0.15
C PHE A 52 -3.61 -12.61 1.42
N ASP A 53 -4.35 -13.72 1.44
CA ASP A 53 -4.27 -14.70 2.51
C ASP A 53 -3.18 -15.72 2.17
N ASP A 54 -2.18 -15.81 3.04
CA ASP A 54 -1.04 -16.71 2.88
C ASP A 54 -1.01 -17.62 4.12
N PRO A 55 -1.46 -18.88 4.01
CA PRO A 55 -1.45 -19.81 5.14
C PRO A 55 -0.04 -20.29 5.51
N GLY A 56 0.98 -19.94 4.73
CA GLY A 56 2.36 -20.36 4.95
C GLY A 56 3.05 -19.66 6.13
N ARG A 57 4.28 -20.10 6.40
CA ARG A 57 5.15 -19.58 7.47
C ARG A 57 5.30 -18.06 7.42
N GLU A 58 5.37 -17.49 6.22
CA GLU A 58 5.62 -16.06 6.00
C GLU A 58 4.34 -15.21 6.02
N GLY A 59 3.15 -15.83 6.10
CA GLY A 59 1.85 -15.17 6.20
C GLY A 59 1.24 -15.37 7.58
N GLN A 60 0.26 -16.27 7.68
CA GLN A 60 -0.40 -16.62 8.94
C GLN A 60 0.57 -17.16 9.99
N GLY A 61 1.67 -17.81 9.58
CA GLY A 61 2.72 -18.28 10.50
C GLY A 61 3.46 -17.16 11.25
N ARG A 62 3.33 -15.90 10.83
CA ARG A 62 3.87 -14.72 11.52
C ARG A 62 2.85 -14.03 12.46
N TYR A 63 1.62 -14.52 12.52
CA TYR A 63 0.60 -13.95 13.40
C TYR A 63 0.95 -14.18 14.87
N SER A 64 1.02 -13.11 15.67
CA SER A 64 1.09 -13.17 17.13
C SER A 64 -0.31 -13.16 17.75
N SER A 65 -0.57 -14.09 18.67
CA SER A 65 -1.81 -14.14 19.44
C SER A 65 -2.08 -12.88 20.29
N GLU A 66 -1.04 -12.10 20.60
CA GLU A 66 -1.10 -10.84 21.36
C GLU A 66 -1.81 -9.71 20.57
N MET A 67 -1.98 -9.86 19.26
CA MET A 67 -2.71 -8.89 18.44
C MET A 67 -4.24 -9.03 18.57
N SER A 68 -4.71 -10.11 19.19
CA SER A 68 -6.12 -10.32 19.51
C SER A 68 -6.53 -9.49 20.74
N PRO A 69 -7.74 -8.88 20.77
CA PRO A 69 -8.81 -8.99 19.78
C PRO A 69 -8.77 -7.94 18.66
N GLN A 70 -7.83 -6.99 18.69
CA GLN A 70 -7.78 -5.87 17.74
C GLN A 70 -7.61 -6.35 16.29
N ILE A 71 -6.81 -7.40 16.08
CA ILE A 71 -6.67 -8.11 14.80
C ILE A 71 -6.85 -9.60 15.05
N SER A 72 -7.96 -10.16 14.58
CA SER A 72 -8.16 -11.60 14.54
C SER A 72 -7.29 -12.23 13.45
N LEU A 73 -6.95 -13.51 13.62
CA LEU A 73 -6.26 -14.28 12.59
C LEU A 73 -7.01 -14.24 11.25
N SER A 74 -8.34 -14.27 11.27
CA SER A 74 -9.17 -14.17 10.06
C SER A 74 -9.02 -12.85 9.29
N ASN A 75 -8.57 -11.79 9.96
CA ASN A 75 -8.35 -10.46 9.40
C ASN A 75 -6.87 -10.20 9.07
N TRP A 76 -5.96 -11.07 9.52
CA TRP A 76 -4.54 -11.00 9.19
C TRP A 76 -4.32 -11.28 7.71
N ARG A 77 -3.62 -10.37 7.02
CA ARG A 77 -3.32 -10.50 5.60
C ARG A 77 -1.86 -10.18 5.35
N LYS A 78 -1.24 -10.95 4.48
CA LYS A 78 0.06 -10.60 3.91
C LYS A 78 -0.17 -9.61 2.78
N GLY A 79 0.78 -8.72 2.56
CA GLY A 79 0.69 -7.73 1.50
C GLY A 79 2.05 -7.39 0.91
N SER A 80 2.03 -6.62 -0.17
CA SER A 80 3.25 -6.01 -0.68
C SER A 80 3.52 -4.68 0.04
N GLN A 81 4.76 -4.22 -0.05
CA GLN A 81 5.18 -2.93 0.48
C GLN A 81 4.60 -1.75 -0.32
N TRP A 82 4.11 -2.01 -1.55
CA TRP A 82 3.52 -1.00 -2.41
C TRP A 82 2.14 -0.56 -1.91
N PHE A 83 1.88 0.75 -1.95
CA PHE A 83 0.56 1.31 -1.71
C PHE A 83 0.35 2.62 -2.46
N ALA A 84 -0.91 2.98 -2.65
CA ALA A 84 -1.33 4.32 -3.04
C ALA A 84 -2.47 4.79 -2.12
N SER A 85 -2.30 5.92 -1.45
CA SER A 85 -3.25 6.41 -0.46
C SER A 85 -3.54 7.89 -0.61
N ASN A 86 -4.68 8.32 -0.08
CA ASN A 86 -4.98 9.71 0.16
C ASN A 86 -4.23 10.25 1.40
N ARG A 87 -4.23 11.57 1.57
CA ARG A 87 -3.58 12.25 2.69
C ARG A 87 -4.05 11.77 4.06
N LYS A 88 -5.36 11.57 4.24
CA LYS A 88 -5.93 11.09 5.51
C LYS A 88 -5.33 9.75 5.92
N LEU A 89 -5.26 8.80 4.99
CA LEU A 89 -4.67 7.48 5.24
C LEU A 89 -3.15 7.56 5.42
N ALA A 90 -2.45 8.41 4.68
CA ALA A 90 -1.00 8.60 4.83
C ALA A 90 -0.62 9.10 6.24
N VAL A 91 -1.42 9.99 6.83
CA VAL A 91 -1.23 10.46 8.22
C VAL A 91 -1.31 9.30 9.21
N GLU A 92 -2.24 8.38 9.02
CA GLU A 92 -2.39 7.21 9.88
C GLU A 92 -1.26 6.19 9.66
N ILE A 93 -0.88 5.91 8.42
CA ILE A 93 0.28 5.05 8.09
C ILE A 93 1.55 5.55 8.81
N ARG A 94 1.81 6.86 8.79
CA ARG A 94 2.94 7.47 9.49
C ARG A 94 2.90 7.24 11.00
N LYS A 95 1.73 7.34 11.63
CA LYS A 95 1.56 7.18 13.08
C LYS A 95 1.75 5.72 13.53
N THR A 96 1.48 4.76 12.67
CA THR A 96 1.33 3.37 13.11
C THR A 96 2.68 2.66 13.17
N GLN A 97 3.03 2.17 14.37
CA GLN A 97 4.20 1.31 14.58
C GLN A 97 3.91 -0.18 14.26
N ILE A 98 2.65 -0.49 13.90
CA ILE A 98 2.08 -1.84 13.83
C ILE A 98 1.41 -2.02 12.45
N GLU A 99 1.59 -3.18 11.82
CA GLU A 99 1.19 -3.56 10.45
C GLU A 99 -0.33 -3.65 10.19
N VAL A 100 -1.15 -2.72 10.68
CA VAL A 100 -2.61 -2.92 10.70
C VAL A 100 -3.33 -1.78 10.01
N LEU A 101 -3.44 -1.93 8.69
CA LEU A 101 -4.25 -1.09 7.81
C LEU A 101 -5.75 -1.47 7.80
N HIS A 102 -6.22 -2.25 8.77
CA HIS A 102 -7.57 -2.81 8.74
C HIS A 102 -8.67 -1.80 9.14
N GLY A 103 -8.35 -0.75 9.89
CA GLY A 103 -9.34 0.24 10.36
C GLY A 103 -9.72 1.34 9.36
N LEU A 104 -8.97 1.49 8.26
CA LEU A 104 -9.10 2.63 7.34
C LEU A 104 -9.51 2.24 5.92
N ILE A 105 -9.42 0.95 5.62
CA ILE A 105 -9.93 0.36 4.38
C ILE A 105 -11.28 -0.24 4.76
N GLY A 106 -12.34 0.56 4.63
CA GLY A 106 -13.70 0.11 4.92
C GLY A 106 -14.09 -1.14 4.11
N PRO A 107 -15.17 -1.84 4.49
CA PRO A 107 -15.57 -3.08 3.86
C PRO A 107 -16.13 -2.78 2.47
N LYS A 108 -15.28 -2.85 1.43
CA LYS A 108 -15.73 -3.01 0.05
C LYS A 108 -14.85 -4.04 -0.65
N VAL A 109 -15.23 -5.29 -0.43
CA VAL A 109 -14.96 -6.40 -1.34
C VAL A 109 -15.44 -6.00 -2.73
N GLY A 110 -14.51 -5.83 -3.66
CA GLY A 110 -14.74 -5.80 -5.10
C GLY A 110 -14.01 -6.98 -5.73
N LYS A 111 -14.76 -7.79 -6.48
CA LYS A 111 -14.37 -9.05 -7.14
C LYS A 111 -13.14 -8.93 -8.08
N PRO A 112 -12.51 -10.07 -8.45
CA PRO A 112 -11.12 -10.12 -8.91
C PRO A 112 -10.96 -9.69 -10.37
N ILE A 113 -10.24 -8.59 -10.59
CA ILE A 113 -9.56 -8.26 -11.86
C ILE A 113 -8.02 -8.29 -11.66
N GLN A 114 -7.56 -8.61 -10.44
CA GLN A 114 -6.20 -8.37 -10.00
C GLN A 114 -5.15 -9.28 -10.67
N GLU A 115 -5.52 -10.49 -11.08
CA GLU A 115 -4.53 -11.53 -11.42
C GLU A 115 -3.83 -11.32 -12.77
N HIS A 116 -4.42 -10.53 -13.70
CA HIS A 116 -3.85 -10.36 -15.04
C HIS A 116 -2.93 -9.13 -15.20
N LEU A 117 -3.10 -8.11 -14.35
CA LEU A 117 -2.27 -6.89 -14.38
C LEU A 117 -0.98 -7.03 -13.56
N GLU A 118 -1.02 -7.84 -12.49
CA GLU A 118 0.11 -8.04 -11.57
C GLU A 118 1.33 -8.69 -12.23
N LYS A 119 1.13 -9.62 -13.18
CA LYS A 119 2.23 -10.33 -13.84
C LYS A 119 3.06 -9.47 -14.81
N ARG A 120 2.60 -8.27 -15.17
CA ARG A 120 3.29 -7.41 -16.17
C ARG A 120 4.04 -6.22 -15.57
N MET A 121 3.86 -5.89 -14.29
CA MET A 121 4.44 -4.66 -13.70
C MET A 121 5.90 -4.79 -13.22
N PHE A 122 6.48 -5.99 -13.20
CA PHE A 122 7.86 -6.19 -12.74
C PHE A 122 8.72 -6.85 -13.81
N GLN A 123 9.25 -6.05 -14.74
CA GLN A 123 10.42 -6.43 -15.51
C GLN A 123 11.45 -5.31 -15.58
N LYS A 124 12.59 -5.58 -14.93
CA LYS A 124 13.93 -4.99 -15.07
C LYS A 124 14.10 -3.92 -16.18
N LYS A 125 14.68 -2.77 -15.82
CA LYS A 125 16.10 -2.39 -16.03
C LYS A 125 16.26 -0.85 -16.16
N PHE A 126 17.13 -0.31 -15.30
CA PHE A 126 17.95 0.92 -15.44
C PHE A 126 17.31 2.31 -15.67
N TRP A 127 17.43 3.14 -14.62
CA TRP A 127 18.16 4.42 -14.54
C TRP A 127 17.63 5.73 -15.19
N ILE A 128 17.62 6.71 -14.29
CA ILE A 128 17.89 8.17 -14.31
C ILE A 128 16.86 9.18 -14.83
N ARG A 129 16.76 10.21 -13.97
CA ARG A 129 16.66 11.67 -14.22
C ARG A 129 15.28 12.24 -14.42
#